data_AF-A0A7V9HQ40-F1
#
_entry.id   AF-A0A7V9HQ40-F1
#
_cell.length_a   1.000
_cell.length_b   1.000
_cell.length_c   1.000
_cell.angle_alpha   90.00
_cell.angle_beta   90.00
_cell.angle_gamma   90.00
#
_symmetry.space_group_name_H-M   'P 1'
#
loop_
_entity.id
_entity.type
_entity.pdbx_description
1 polymer ?
#
loop_
_entity_poly.entity_id
_entity_poly.type
_entity_poly.pdbx_seq_one_letter_code
_entity_poly.pdbx_strand_id
1 'polypeptide(L)'
;MRAVPLAVLSVGAFTAGVIISGKSDERDAVARFGKAWELGDYAAMYAELTPDSAQDVGMDEFEQAYEGARRISTAQDVQVLGEARGPLEQDGDTVVGLPVTVSTMAFGPVEGEIAVPVADGGIEWRPNLVFPGLSEGQKLERTTEVAKRAPILADDRTPLAEGSAEARTTTGAGGIVTGSLAAPKPAQAKELAAAGYPEGSPTGTSGLELAFNST
;
A
#
# COMPACT_ATOMS: atom_id res chain seq x y z
N MET A 1 69.58 -45.12 -24.74
CA MET A 1 68.26 -45.67 -25.14
C MET A 1 67.75 -46.60 -24.05
N ARG A 2 66.77 -46.17 -23.23
CA ARG A 2 65.79 -47.01 -22.53
C ARG A 2 64.60 -46.15 -22.06
N ALA A 3 63.40 -46.66 -22.35
CA ALA A 3 62.10 -46.49 -21.67
C ALA A 3 61.34 -45.13 -21.70
N VAL A 4 60.14 -45.22 -22.30
CA VAL A 4 58.88 -44.45 -22.14
C VAL A 4 57.96 -45.34 -21.24
N PRO A 5 56.79 -44.95 -20.65
CA PRO A 5 56.04 -43.66 -20.53
C PRO A 5 55.57 -43.33 -19.08
N LEU A 6 54.91 -42.18 -18.88
CA LEU A 6 53.65 -42.17 -18.13
C LEU A 6 52.74 -41.04 -18.64
N ALA A 7 51.52 -41.43 -19.02
CA ALA A 7 50.43 -40.54 -19.41
C ALA A 7 49.86 -39.81 -18.19
N VAL A 8 49.43 -38.57 -18.36
CA VAL A 8 48.46 -37.93 -17.48
C VAL A 8 47.32 -37.40 -18.33
N LEU A 9 46.19 -38.09 -18.20
CA LEU A 9 44.85 -37.65 -18.58
C LEU A 9 44.53 -36.33 -17.88
N SER A 10 43.95 -35.38 -18.60
CA SER A 10 43.16 -34.31 -18.00
C SER A 10 41.98 -33.99 -18.92
N VAL A 11 40.90 -34.73 -18.69
CA VAL A 11 39.52 -34.29 -18.98
C VAL A 11 39.19 -33.23 -17.92
N GLY A 12 38.76 -32.05 -18.35
CA GLY A 12 38.33 -30.97 -17.46
C GLY A 12 37.25 -30.13 -18.14
N ALA A 13 36.04 -30.24 -17.63
CA ALA A 13 34.82 -29.62 -18.13
C ALA A 13 34.86 -28.08 -18.10
N PHE A 14 34.23 -27.44 -19.09
CA PHE A 14 33.83 -26.03 -19.00
C PHE A 14 32.32 -25.92 -19.22
N THR A 15 31.57 -26.27 -18.17
CA THR A 15 30.14 -25.94 -18.04
C THR A 15 29.92 -25.42 -16.63
N ALA A 16 30.22 -24.15 -16.40
CA ALA A 16 29.76 -23.40 -15.24
C ALA A 16 29.93 -21.90 -15.51
N GLY A 17 28.89 -21.26 -16.04
CA GLY A 17 28.95 -19.84 -16.37
C GLY A 17 27.59 -19.18 -16.61
N VAL A 18 26.52 -19.58 -15.91
CA VAL A 18 25.18 -18.97 -16.07
C VAL A 18 24.50 -18.59 -14.74
N ILE A 19 24.94 -19.07 -13.57
CA ILE A 19 24.16 -18.89 -12.32
C ILE A 19 24.32 -17.50 -11.67
N ILE A 20 25.24 -16.64 -12.15
CA ILE A 20 25.47 -15.32 -11.54
C ILE A 20 24.59 -14.22 -12.16
N SER A 21 24.16 -14.34 -13.42
CA SER A 21 23.36 -13.29 -14.09
C SER A 21 21.95 -13.17 -13.51
N GLY A 22 21.23 -14.30 -13.35
CA GLY A 22 19.86 -14.27 -12.83
C GLY A 22 19.77 -13.54 -11.49
N LYS A 23 20.68 -13.87 -10.55
CA LYS A 23 20.70 -13.29 -9.20
C LYS A 23 20.85 -11.77 -9.13
N SER A 24 21.53 -11.15 -10.10
CA SER A 24 21.57 -9.69 -10.21
C SER A 24 20.29 -9.16 -10.85
N ASP A 25 19.80 -9.84 -11.89
CA ASP A 25 18.63 -9.44 -12.65
C ASP A 25 17.36 -9.43 -11.76
N GLU A 26 17.19 -10.42 -10.88
CA GLU A 26 16.07 -10.48 -9.92
C GLU A 26 16.11 -9.34 -8.88
N ARG A 27 17.29 -9.01 -8.34
CA ARG A 27 17.44 -7.88 -7.40
C ARG A 27 17.11 -6.56 -8.09
N ASP A 28 17.59 -6.40 -9.32
CA ASP A 28 17.38 -5.19 -10.10
C ASP A 28 15.91 -5.03 -10.47
N ALA A 29 15.19 -6.12 -10.80
CA ALA A 29 13.75 -6.10 -11.01
C ALA A 29 12.99 -5.63 -9.76
N VAL A 30 13.32 -6.18 -8.58
CA VAL A 30 12.70 -5.75 -7.31
C VAL A 30 13.04 -4.31 -6.96
N ALA A 31 14.25 -3.84 -7.24
CA ALA A 31 14.62 -2.45 -7.05
C ALA A 31 13.83 -1.50 -7.97
N ARG A 32 13.65 -1.85 -9.25
CA ARG A 32 12.83 -1.08 -10.19
C ARG A 32 11.35 -1.09 -9.80
N PHE A 33 10.83 -2.24 -9.38
CA PHE A 33 9.48 -2.39 -8.87
C PHE A 33 9.23 -1.50 -7.66
N GLY A 34 10.13 -1.53 -6.67
CA GLY A 34 10.06 -0.67 -5.51
C GLY A 34 10.08 0.81 -5.90
N LYS A 35 10.96 1.20 -6.83
CA LYS A 35 11.04 2.58 -7.29
C LYS A 35 9.78 3.04 -8.02
N ALA A 36 9.21 2.19 -8.85
CA ALA A 36 7.94 2.44 -9.52
C ALA A 36 6.79 2.58 -8.49
N TRP A 37 6.81 1.77 -7.43
CA TRP A 37 5.83 1.86 -6.36
C TRP A 37 5.89 3.18 -5.58
N GLU A 38 7.09 3.69 -5.26
CA GLU A 38 7.26 5.03 -4.67
C GLU A 38 6.64 6.13 -5.54
N LEU A 39 6.69 5.97 -6.86
CA LEU A 39 6.16 6.92 -7.82
C LEU A 39 4.67 6.73 -8.12
N GLY A 40 4.05 5.67 -7.60
CA GLY A 40 2.68 5.28 -7.95
C GLY A 40 2.53 4.83 -9.42
N ASP A 41 3.60 4.38 -10.06
CA ASP A 41 3.60 3.92 -11.46
C ASP A 41 3.30 2.42 -11.54
N TYR A 42 2.01 2.08 -11.44
CA TYR A 42 1.58 0.67 -11.47
C TYR A 42 1.90 -0.03 -12.79
N ALA A 43 1.96 0.70 -13.90
CA ALA A 43 2.33 0.12 -15.19
C ALA A 43 3.81 -0.29 -15.22
N ALA A 44 4.70 0.56 -14.67
CA ALA A 44 6.10 0.21 -14.51
C ALA A 44 6.32 -0.92 -13.50
N MET A 45 5.55 -0.96 -12.40
CA MET A 45 5.58 -2.10 -11.48
C MET A 45 5.17 -3.41 -12.18
N TYR A 46 4.08 -3.37 -12.95
CA TYR A 46 3.56 -4.53 -13.67
C TYR A 46 4.54 -5.05 -14.73
N ALA A 47 5.35 -4.16 -15.32
CA ALA A 47 6.36 -4.53 -16.30
C ALA A 47 7.53 -5.36 -15.71
N GLU A 48 7.70 -5.37 -14.39
CA GLU A 48 8.73 -6.16 -13.69
C GLU A 48 8.24 -7.57 -13.31
N LEU A 49 6.99 -7.91 -13.61
CA LEU A 49 6.44 -9.24 -13.34
C LEU A 49 6.98 -10.29 -14.32
N THR A 50 7.01 -11.55 -13.89
CA THR A 50 7.23 -12.66 -14.81
C THR A 50 6.06 -12.78 -15.80
N PRO A 51 6.28 -13.34 -17.01
CA PRO A 51 5.19 -13.56 -17.96
C PRO A 51 4.05 -14.40 -17.40
N ASP A 52 4.35 -15.40 -16.58
CA ASP A 52 3.35 -16.26 -15.95
C ASP A 52 2.53 -15.47 -14.92
N SER A 53 3.18 -14.67 -14.07
CA SER A 53 2.49 -13.82 -13.11
C SER A 53 1.60 -12.77 -13.81
N ALA A 54 2.08 -12.14 -14.89
CA ALA A 54 1.29 -11.20 -15.68
C ALA A 54 0.11 -11.87 -16.44
N GLN A 55 0.18 -13.17 -16.73
CA GLN A 55 -0.96 -13.91 -17.28
C GLN A 55 -1.99 -14.24 -16.20
N ASP A 56 -1.54 -14.56 -14.99
CA ASP A 56 -2.40 -14.91 -13.87
C ASP A 56 -3.12 -13.69 -13.28
N VAL A 57 -2.41 -12.57 -13.14
CA VAL A 57 -2.99 -11.28 -12.71
C VAL A 57 -2.97 -10.29 -13.86
N GLY A 58 -4.14 -9.92 -14.36
CA GLY A 58 -4.25 -8.85 -15.36
C GLY A 58 -3.89 -7.49 -14.76
N MET A 59 -3.40 -6.55 -15.60
CA MET A 59 -3.03 -5.19 -15.19
C MET A 59 -4.11 -4.49 -14.35
N ASP A 60 -5.38 -4.55 -14.77
CA ASP A 60 -6.48 -3.90 -14.05
C ASP A 60 -6.69 -4.48 -12.64
N GLU A 61 -6.48 -5.79 -12.46
CA GLU A 61 -6.61 -6.45 -11.16
C GLU A 61 -5.42 -6.12 -10.25
N PHE A 62 -4.21 -6.09 -10.82
CA PHE A 62 -2.99 -5.67 -10.12
C PHE A 62 -3.13 -4.24 -9.57
N GLU A 63 -3.54 -3.29 -10.42
CA GLU A 63 -3.74 -1.89 -10.03
C GLU A 63 -4.83 -1.77 -8.94
N GLN A 64 -5.96 -2.46 -9.10
CA GLN A 64 -7.03 -2.48 -8.10
C GLN A 64 -6.58 -3.06 -6.76
N ALA A 65 -5.67 -4.03 -6.75
CA ALA A 65 -5.12 -4.58 -5.52
C ALA A 65 -4.30 -3.53 -4.73
N TYR A 66 -3.45 -2.76 -5.41
CA TYR A 66 -2.67 -1.69 -4.80
C TYR A 66 -3.53 -0.49 -4.38
N GLU A 67 -4.47 -0.04 -5.21
CA GLU A 67 -5.40 1.05 -4.85
C GLU A 67 -6.34 0.64 -3.71
N GLY A 68 -6.77 -0.62 -3.69
CA GLY A 68 -7.53 -1.22 -2.60
C GLY A 68 -6.75 -1.18 -1.29
N ALA A 69 -5.49 -1.64 -1.30
CA ALA A 69 -4.61 -1.59 -0.14
C ALA A 69 -4.35 -0.16 0.32
N ARG A 70 -4.12 0.77 -0.61
CA ARG A 70 -3.92 2.20 -0.33
C ARG A 70 -5.13 2.82 0.37
N ARG A 71 -6.33 2.54 -0.11
CA ARG A 71 -7.59 3.02 0.48
C ARG A 71 -7.84 2.41 1.87
N ILE A 72 -7.64 1.10 2.04
CA ILE A 72 -7.86 0.42 3.34
C ILE A 72 -6.87 0.95 4.38
N SER A 73 -5.58 1.00 4.04
CA SER A 73 -4.51 1.46 4.94
C SER A 73 -4.47 2.98 5.12
N THR A 74 -5.22 3.76 4.34
CA THR A 74 -5.09 5.24 4.27
C THR A 74 -3.67 5.70 3.89
N ALA A 75 -2.98 4.90 3.08
CA ALA A 75 -1.62 5.22 2.65
C ALA A 75 -1.59 6.48 1.79
N GLN A 76 -0.66 7.37 2.12
CA GLN A 76 -0.42 8.62 1.43
C GLN A 76 0.76 8.50 0.47
N ASP A 77 1.84 7.87 0.94
CA ASP A 77 3.13 7.76 0.28
C ASP A 77 3.81 6.43 0.65
N VAL A 78 4.68 5.95 -0.24
CA VAL A 78 5.50 4.75 -0.04
C VAL A 78 6.96 5.12 -0.29
N GLN A 79 7.84 4.70 0.61
CA GLN A 79 9.28 4.91 0.50
C GLN A 79 9.99 3.57 0.60
N VAL A 80 10.88 3.28 -0.34
CA VAL A 80 11.79 2.15 -0.30
C VAL A 80 13.02 2.55 0.50
N LEU A 81 13.31 1.79 1.55
CA LEU A 81 14.44 2.04 2.43
C LEU A 81 15.65 1.20 2.02
N GLY A 82 16.71 1.87 1.56
CA GLY A 82 17.96 1.21 1.23
C GLY A 82 17.86 0.27 0.02
N GLU A 83 18.79 -0.68 -0.08
CA GLU A 83 18.89 -1.60 -1.21
C GLU A 83 18.05 -2.87 -0.98
N ALA A 84 17.56 -3.44 -2.07
CA ALA A 84 16.93 -4.76 -2.08
C ALA A 84 17.91 -5.84 -1.56
N ARG A 85 17.43 -6.75 -0.71
CA ARG A 85 18.26 -7.73 0.02
C ARG A 85 17.96 -9.15 -0.42
N GLY A 86 18.94 -10.05 -0.38
CA GLY A 86 18.80 -11.37 -1.02
C GLY A 86 19.15 -11.31 -2.51
N PRO A 87 18.96 -12.34 -3.33
CA PRO A 87 17.98 -13.39 -3.10
C PRO A 87 18.37 -14.34 -1.96
N LEU A 88 17.35 -14.82 -1.24
CA LEU A 88 17.42 -15.81 -0.17
C LEU A 88 16.33 -16.87 -0.42
N GLU A 89 16.54 -18.09 0.03
CA GLU A 89 15.49 -19.12 0.01
C GLU A 89 14.60 -18.95 1.25
N GLN A 90 13.30 -18.82 1.05
CA GLN A 90 12.31 -18.68 2.12
C GLN A 90 11.02 -19.43 1.74
N ASP A 91 10.55 -20.31 2.63
CA ASP A 91 9.29 -21.06 2.46
C ASP A 91 9.15 -21.84 1.13
N GLY A 92 10.28 -22.16 0.49
CA GLY A 92 10.33 -22.88 -0.79
C GLY A 92 10.46 -21.96 -2.02
N ASP A 93 10.42 -20.64 -1.81
CA ASP A 93 10.58 -19.62 -2.85
C ASP A 93 11.97 -18.97 -2.77
N THR A 94 12.49 -18.54 -3.91
CA THR A 94 13.60 -17.57 -3.95
C THR A 94 12.99 -16.17 -3.78
N VAL A 95 13.40 -15.44 -2.73
CA VAL A 95 12.83 -14.12 -2.40
C VAL A 95 13.89 -13.03 -2.33
N VAL A 96 13.51 -11.82 -2.72
CA VAL A 96 14.28 -10.60 -2.50
C VAL A 96 13.50 -9.71 -1.53
N GLY A 97 14.13 -9.34 -0.42
CA GLY A 97 13.56 -8.43 0.58
C GLY A 97 13.56 -6.99 0.08
N LEU A 98 12.38 -6.38 0.02
CA LEU A 98 12.16 -4.98 -0.30
C LEU A 98 11.76 -4.22 0.99
N PRO A 99 12.67 -3.44 1.59
CA PRO A 99 12.37 -2.69 2.81
C PRO A 99 11.55 -1.45 2.44
N VAL A 100 10.41 -1.23 3.09
CA VAL A 100 9.52 -0.11 2.80
C VAL A 100 8.97 0.55 4.06
N THR A 101 8.68 1.85 3.94
CA THR A 101 7.85 2.61 4.86
C THR A 101 6.63 3.09 4.11
N VAL A 102 5.45 2.75 4.61
CA VAL A 102 4.17 3.27 4.11
C VAL A 102 3.68 4.32 5.10
N SER A 103 3.64 5.58 4.66
CA SER A 103 3.10 6.67 5.47
C SER A 103 1.58 6.64 5.38
N THR A 104 0.88 6.46 6.50
CA THR A 104 -0.59 6.42 6.53
C THR A 104 -1.15 7.61 7.30
N MET A 105 -2.34 8.06 6.90
CA MET A 105 -3.04 9.14 7.60
C MET A 105 -3.55 8.68 8.98
N ALA A 106 -4.19 7.50 9.04
CA ALA A 106 -4.92 7.06 10.22
C ALA A 106 -4.10 6.19 11.19
N PHE A 107 -3.00 5.57 10.75
CA PHE A 107 -2.24 4.59 11.55
C PHE A 107 -0.79 4.99 11.82
N GLY A 108 -0.35 6.15 11.33
CA GLY A 108 1.06 6.55 11.35
C GLY A 108 1.90 5.80 10.30
N PRO A 109 3.24 5.93 10.33
CA PRO A 109 4.10 5.19 9.42
C PRO A 109 4.09 3.70 9.77
N VAL A 110 3.97 2.85 8.75
CA VAL A 110 4.13 1.40 8.86
C VAL A 110 5.41 1.00 8.14
N GLU A 111 6.38 0.52 8.90
CA GLU A 111 7.66 0.04 8.38
C GLU A 111 7.65 -1.49 8.31
N GLY A 112 8.23 -2.03 7.25
CA GLY A 112 8.40 -3.46 7.13
C GLY A 112 9.21 -3.85 5.92
N GLU A 113 9.46 -5.15 5.80
CA GLU A 113 10.12 -5.73 4.64
C GLU A 113 9.15 -6.66 3.94
N ILE A 114 9.04 -6.50 2.63
CA ILE A 114 8.26 -7.39 1.77
C ILE A 114 9.23 -8.42 1.20
N ALA A 115 8.99 -9.70 1.50
CA ALA A 115 9.67 -10.80 0.82
C ALA A 115 9.03 -10.95 -0.56
N VAL A 116 9.70 -10.46 -1.60
CA VAL A 116 9.21 -10.49 -2.99
C VAL A 116 9.69 -11.78 -3.65
N PRO A 117 8.79 -12.73 -3.98
CA PRO A 117 9.15 -13.93 -4.72
C PRO A 117 9.61 -13.57 -6.13
N VAL A 118 10.69 -14.20 -6.57
CA VAL A 118 11.32 -13.92 -7.86
C VAL A 118 11.66 -15.22 -8.59
N ALA A 119 11.48 -15.20 -9.91
CA ALA A 119 11.87 -16.28 -10.80
C ALA A 119 12.18 -15.71 -12.18
N ASP A 120 13.09 -16.36 -12.91
CA ASP A 120 13.42 -16.02 -14.31
C ASP A 120 13.69 -14.52 -14.55
N GLY A 121 14.37 -13.85 -13.60
CA GLY A 121 14.71 -12.43 -13.70
C GLY A 121 13.56 -11.45 -13.39
N GLY A 122 12.38 -11.93 -13.00
CA GLY A 122 11.20 -11.10 -12.72
C GLY A 122 10.52 -11.46 -11.40
N ILE A 123 9.41 -10.76 -11.12
CA ILE A 123 8.63 -10.91 -9.88
C ILE A 123 7.48 -11.89 -10.09
N GLU A 124 7.40 -12.90 -9.23
CA GLU A 124 6.21 -13.75 -9.10
C GLU A 124 5.23 -13.07 -8.14
N TRP A 125 4.41 -12.18 -8.67
CA TRP A 125 3.55 -11.36 -7.84
C TRP A 125 2.46 -12.17 -7.16
N ARG A 126 2.20 -11.83 -5.89
CA ARG A 126 1.10 -12.36 -5.07
C ARG A 126 0.38 -11.22 -4.36
N PRO A 127 -0.91 -11.36 -4.01
CA PRO A 127 -1.69 -10.29 -3.37
C PRO A 127 -1.12 -9.79 -2.04
N ASN A 128 -0.31 -10.57 -1.32
CA ASN A 128 0.32 -10.13 -0.08
C ASN A 128 1.47 -9.14 -0.29
N LEU A 129 1.89 -8.86 -1.52
CA LEU A 129 2.91 -7.86 -1.82
C LEU A 129 2.39 -6.41 -1.84
N VAL A 130 1.08 -6.21 -1.64
CA VAL A 130 0.45 -4.87 -1.70
C VAL A 130 0.73 -3.99 -0.48
N PHE A 131 1.23 -4.57 0.63
CA PHE A 131 1.48 -3.85 1.88
C PHE A 131 2.48 -4.61 2.76
N PRO A 132 3.38 -3.92 3.50
CA PRO A 132 4.33 -4.57 4.40
C PRO A 132 3.63 -5.36 5.52
N GLY A 133 4.16 -6.53 5.84
CA GLY A 133 3.70 -7.36 6.95
C GLY A 133 2.54 -8.32 6.63
N LEU A 134 2.11 -8.41 5.36
CA LEU A 134 1.15 -9.42 4.92
C LEU A 134 1.85 -10.74 4.58
N SER A 135 1.41 -11.83 5.21
CA SER A 135 1.72 -13.20 4.76
C SER A 135 0.78 -13.64 3.64
N GLU A 136 1.12 -14.73 2.96
CA GLU A 136 0.26 -15.32 1.93
C GLU A 136 -1.14 -15.66 2.50
N GLY A 137 -2.18 -15.32 1.73
CA GLY A 137 -3.58 -15.48 2.13
C GLY A 137 -4.10 -14.44 3.14
N GLN A 138 -3.24 -13.58 3.69
CA GLN A 138 -3.68 -12.47 4.54
C GLN A 138 -4.16 -11.28 3.69
N LYS A 139 -5.03 -10.47 4.29
CA LYS A 139 -5.59 -9.27 3.66
C LYS A 139 -5.64 -8.13 4.67
N LEU A 140 -5.62 -6.91 4.15
CA LEU A 140 -5.88 -5.72 4.96
C LEU A 140 -7.37 -5.59 5.27
N GLU A 141 -7.66 -5.12 6.47
CA GLU A 141 -8.98 -4.69 6.90
C GLU A 141 -8.84 -3.39 7.71
N ARG A 142 -9.85 -2.53 7.62
CA ARG A 142 -9.94 -1.32 8.43
C ARG A 142 -11.28 -1.30 9.15
N THR A 143 -11.22 -1.09 10.46
CA THR A 143 -12.39 -0.80 11.29
C THR A 143 -12.30 0.63 11.78
N THR A 144 -13.32 1.44 11.47
CA THR A 144 -13.38 2.85 11.89
C THR A 144 -14.54 3.07 12.84
N GLU A 145 -14.28 3.68 13.99
CA GLU A 145 -15.30 4.17 14.91
C GLU A 145 -15.34 5.71 14.84
N VAL A 146 -16.45 6.26 14.38
CA VAL A 146 -16.62 7.72 14.27
C VAL A 146 -17.10 8.27 15.60
N ALA A 147 -16.38 9.26 16.14
CA ALA A 147 -16.76 9.92 17.37
C ALA A 147 -18.09 10.69 17.22
N LYS A 148 -18.82 10.82 18.33
CA LYS A 148 -20.04 11.63 18.35
C LYS A 148 -19.72 13.08 17.98
N ARG A 149 -20.58 13.68 17.15
CA ARG A 149 -20.47 15.10 16.76
C ARG A 149 -20.54 16.00 18.00
N ALA A 150 -19.55 16.87 18.17
CA ALA A 150 -19.51 17.82 19.27
C ALA A 150 -20.65 18.85 19.16
N PRO A 151 -21.19 19.37 20.28
CA PRO A 151 -22.16 20.45 20.24
C PRO A 151 -21.50 21.76 19.79
N ILE A 152 -22.26 22.60 19.11
CA ILE A 152 -21.90 24.00 18.86
C ILE A 152 -22.57 24.84 19.95
N LEU A 153 -21.78 25.58 20.70
CA LEU A 153 -22.24 26.34 21.86
C LEU A 153 -22.16 27.84 21.58
N ALA A 154 -23.08 28.61 22.15
CA ALA A 154 -22.94 30.06 22.27
C ALA A 154 -21.89 30.42 23.35
N ASP A 155 -21.57 31.72 23.47
CA ASP A 155 -20.61 32.23 24.47
C ASP A 155 -21.02 31.89 25.91
N ASP A 156 -22.32 31.87 26.20
CA ASP A 156 -22.88 31.49 27.50
C ASP A 156 -22.98 29.98 27.73
N ARG A 157 -22.44 29.17 26.81
CA ARG A 157 -22.51 27.70 26.74
C ARG A 157 -23.89 27.11 26.43
N THR A 158 -24.87 27.92 26.06
CA THR A 158 -26.16 27.40 25.56
C THR A 158 -25.94 26.64 24.25
N PRO A 159 -26.47 25.41 24.10
CA PRO A 159 -26.37 24.68 22.83
C PRO A 159 -27.12 25.37 21.69
N LEU A 160 -26.40 25.65 20.60
CA LEU A 160 -26.94 26.10 19.32
C LEU A 160 -27.20 24.93 18.37
N ALA A 161 -26.35 23.91 18.44
CA ALA A 161 -26.55 22.62 17.78
C ALA A 161 -25.98 21.48 18.63
N GLU A 162 -26.68 20.36 18.75
CA GLU A 162 -26.23 19.21 19.53
C GLU A 162 -26.83 17.88 19.04
N GLY A 163 -26.43 16.78 19.67
CA GLY A 163 -26.83 15.43 19.27
C GLY A 163 -25.88 14.80 18.26
N SER A 164 -26.17 13.53 17.90
CA SER A 164 -25.39 12.80 16.89
C SER A 164 -25.56 13.43 15.50
N ALA A 165 -24.79 12.97 14.53
CA ALA A 165 -24.88 13.52 13.18
C ALA A 165 -26.25 13.22 12.52
N GLU A 166 -26.86 12.10 12.86
CA GLU A 166 -28.15 11.61 12.34
C GLU A 166 -29.35 12.23 13.06
N ALA A 167 -29.19 12.60 14.33
CA ALA A 167 -30.23 13.16 15.17
C ALA A 167 -29.89 14.60 15.60
N ARG A 168 -29.22 15.34 14.70
CA ARG A 168 -28.72 16.69 14.99
C ARG A 168 -29.89 17.65 15.22
N THR A 169 -29.89 18.34 16.36
CA THR A 169 -30.89 19.36 16.70
C THR A 169 -30.26 20.74 16.67
N THR A 170 -31.04 21.76 16.28
CA THR A 170 -30.64 23.16 16.29
C THR A 170 -31.70 24.01 16.98
N THR A 171 -31.29 24.99 17.77
CA THR A 171 -32.20 25.81 18.59
C THR A 171 -32.37 27.23 18.04
N GLY A 172 -33.62 27.72 18.00
CA GLY A 172 -33.95 29.10 17.61
C GLY A 172 -33.48 29.50 16.21
N ALA A 173 -33.01 30.74 16.07
CA ALA A 173 -32.37 31.22 14.83
C ALA A 173 -30.97 30.61 14.57
N GLY A 174 -30.49 29.74 15.49
CA GLY A 174 -29.18 29.11 15.44
C GLY A 174 -28.93 28.34 14.15
N GLY A 175 -29.96 27.68 13.59
CA GLY A 175 -29.84 26.90 12.35
C GLY A 175 -29.29 27.67 11.14
N ILE A 176 -29.53 28.99 11.06
CA ILE A 176 -28.99 29.84 9.99
C ILE A 176 -27.46 29.99 10.13
N VAL A 177 -26.97 30.05 11.36
CA VAL A 177 -25.54 30.23 11.67
C VAL A 177 -24.82 28.88 11.73
N THR A 178 -25.37 27.94 12.49
CA THR A 178 -24.78 26.60 12.66
C THR A 178 -24.76 25.84 11.36
N GLY A 179 -25.77 25.99 10.50
CA GLY A 179 -25.85 25.26 9.24
C GLY A 179 -26.34 23.82 9.44
N SER A 180 -25.91 22.91 8.57
CA SER A 180 -26.48 21.56 8.52
C SER A 180 -25.45 20.47 8.27
N LEU A 181 -25.75 19.30 8.83
CA LEU A 181 -25.09 18.04 8.51
C LEU A 181 -25.87 17.30 7.43
N ALA A 182 -25.16 16.75 6.46
CA ALA A 182 -25.75 15.89 5.44
C ALA A 182 -24.67 14.96 4.85
N ALA A 183 -25.08 14.09 3.92
CA ALA A 183 -24.14 13.31 3.14
C ALA A 183 -23.11 14.24 2.43
N PRO A 184 -21.82 13.86 2.41
CA PRO A 184 -20.77 14.69 1.82
C PRO A 184 -20.98 14.87 0.31
N LYS A 185 -20.64 16.06 -0.19
CA LYS A 185 -20.48 16.26 -1.64
C LYS A 185 -19.33 15.42 -2.18
N PRO A 186 -19.26 15.08 -3.49
CA PRO A 186 -18.23 14.18 -4.03
C PRO A 186 -16.79 14.54 -3.65
N ALA A 187 -16.43 15.82 -3.68
CA ALA A 187 -15.10 16.28 -3.26
C ALA A 187 -14.82 16.03 -1.77
N GLN A 188 -15.79 16.35 -0.89
CA GLN A 188 -15.70 16.09 0.55
C GLN A 188 -15.66 14.60 0.85
N ALA A 189 -16.42 13.79 0.10
CA ALA A 189 -16.45 12.34 0.26
C ALA A 189 -15.06 11.74 0.01
N LYS A 190 -14.35 12.21 -1.02
CA LYS A 190 -12.98 11.78 -1.30
C LYS A 190 -12.02 12.15 -0.18
N GLU A 191 -12.12 13.35 0.36
CA GLU A 191 -11.28 13.82 1.47
C GLU A 191 -11.53 13.04 2.76
N LEU A 192 -12.80 12.83 3.12
CA LEU A 192 -13.20 12.01 4.27
C LEU A 192 -12.76 10.56 4.11
N ALA A 193 -12.92 9.97 2.93
CA ALA A 193 -12.47 8.61 2.66
C ALA A 193 -10.94 8.49 2.79
N ALA A 194 -10.18 9.49 2.33
CA ALA A 194 -8.73 9.56 2.50
C ALA A 194 -8.31 9.73 3.97
N ALA A 195 -9.11 10.45 4.75
CA ALA A 195 -8.95 10.57 6.21
C ALA A 195 -9.43 9.34 6.99
N GLY A 196 -9.96 8.32 6.32
CA GLY A 196 -10.36 7.05 6.96
C GLY A 196 -11.80 6.98 7.46
N TYR A 197 -12.61 8.03 7.23
CA TYR A 197 -14.03 8.01 7.59
C TYR A 197 -14.80 6.98 6.74
N PRO A 198 -15.83 6.33 7.31
CA PRO A 198 -16.74 5.47 6.55
C PRO A 198 -17.42 6.25 5.41
N GLU A 199 -17.66 5.59 4.29
CA GLU A 199 -18.40 6.19 3.18
C GLU A 199 -19.79 6.66 3.62
N GLY A 200 -20.19 7.84 3.15
CA GLY A 200 -21.47 8.44 3.50
C GLY A 200 -21.56 9.03 4.91
N SER A 201 -20.47 9.01 5.69
CA SER A 201 -20.42 9.64 7.01
C SER A 201 -20.93 11.09 6.92
N PRO A 202 -21.98 11.46 7.67
CA PRO A 202 -22.52 12.82 7.57
C PRO A 202 -21.48 13.85 8.00
N THR A 203 -21.42 14.95 7.26
CA THR A 203 -20.45 16.02 7.45
C THR A 203 -21.12 17.40 7.37
N GLY A 204 -20.41 18.42 7.83
CA GLY A 204 -20.83 19.80 7.65
C GLY A 204 -20.96 20.16 6.18
N THR A 205 -22.11 20.71 5.78
CA THR A 205 -22.36 21.15 4.40
C THR A 205 -22.64 22.64 4.25
N SER A 206 -22.89 23.34 5.37
CA SER A 206 -23.10 24.78 5.44
C SER A 206 -22.79 25.33 6.84
N GLY A 207 -22.76 26.65 6.97
CA GLY A 207 -22.63 27.35 8.26
C GLY A 207 -21.37 26.96 9.03
N LEU A 208 -21.46 27.04 10.37
CA LEU A 208 -20.39 26.65 11.27
C LEU A 208 -20.09 25.14 11.25
N GLU A 209 -21.10 24.30 10.98
CA GLU A 209 -20.93 22.85 10.84
C GLU A 209 -19.94 22.54 9.71
N LEU A 210 -19.95 23.27 8.59
CA LEU A 210 -18.95 23.16 7.53
C LEU A 210 -17.65 23.91 7.87
N ALA A 211 -17.75 25.15 8.34
CA ALA A 211 -16.59 26.01 8.55
C ALA A 211 -15.57 25.44 9.55
N PHE A 212 -16.05 24.68 10.53
CA PHE A 212 -15.23 24.00 11.53
C PHE A 212 -15.24 22.48 11.39
N ASN A 213 -15.58 21.97 10.20
CA ASN A 213 -15.45 20.55 9.90
C ASN A 213 -13.98 20.21 9.63
N SER A 214 -13.20 19.97 10.67
CA SER A 214 -11.86 19.38 10.51
C SER A 214 -12.00 17.94 10.02
N THR A 215 -11.25 17.60 8.97
CA THR A 215 -10.99 16.23 8.54
C THR A 215 -9.76 15.68 9.25
#